data_AF-A0A257V7R3-F1
#
_entry.id   AF-A0A257V7R3-F1
#
_cell.length_a   1.000
_cell.length_b   1.000
_cell.length_c   1.000
_cell.angle_alpha   90.00
_cell.angle_beta   90.00
_cell.angle_gamma   90.00
#
_symmetry.space_group_name_H-M   'P 1'
#
loop_
_entity.id
_entity.type
_entity.pdbx_description
1 polymer ?
#
loop_
_entity_poly.entity_id
_entity_poly.type
_entity_poly.pdbx_seq_one_letter_code
_entity_poly.pdbx_strand_id
1 'polypeptide(L)'
;MCGIAGVCLPDGREVVGSGLAEALLALRHRGPDGEGTFTAPGIALGMRRLAIIDLVTGAQPVFNEDRSVVAVLNGEIYNYVELRESLRQRGHAFATASDTEVLVHLYEDEGEALCSRLRGMFAFAIWDGRARTLLLARDRFGKKPLYVAPLPGGLAFASELKGLRPLLRGAGAAPRVREQGIYDYLSLGAVPQPDTVYEGVSAVGPGRWLRFDGERIREQAYWRPELEPKTAISYADAQEELRRTVGEAVRLRLRSDVPVGVFLSGGVDSSVVAYEAARHLGGGLRTFTVSVADAEMDEAPVARRTAAALGVENVVLPLHVAPRDEVLAVARHFDQPFADPSAIRTAPVGGGSAAALRPRARARARRALPRLDEGPAARRGQEAGVARAAATGDGGMGRGAARLQPRRRGRANRGRHRHRAALEPAREDGHGDDGRLPGGPFAVPRPRGRAVRAAAAGRLPRARRAAEGGAARRLP
;
A
#
# COMPACT_ATOMS: atom_id res chain seq x y z
N MET A 1 7.32 3.49 -2.83
CA MET A 1 5.91 3.06 -2.96
C MET A 1 5.20 4.23 -3.58
N CYS A 2 4.34 4.10 -4.58
CA CYS A 2 3.69 5.24 -5.22
C CYS A 2 2.89 6.14 -4.24
N GLY A 3 2.46 7.31 -4.71
CA GLY A 3 1.50 8.17 -4.02
C GLY A 3 0.42 8.61 -4.99
N ILE A 4 -0.84 8.59 -4.58
CA ILE A 4 -1.98 9.05 -5.38
C ILE A 4 -2.66 10.23 -4.70
N ALA A 5 -3.21 11.15 -5.49
CA ALA A 5 -3.99 12.29 -5.02
C ALA A 5 -5.02 12.68 -6.07
N GLY A 6 -6.13 13.27 -5.65
CA GLY A 6 -7.11 13.79 -6.57
C GLY A 6 -8.26 14.52 -5.92
N VAL A 7 -9.02 15.22 -6.75
CA VAL A 7 -10.20 15.97 -6.36
C VAL A 7 -11.31 15.77 -7.39
N CYS A 8 -12.52 15.49 -6.92
CA CYS A 8 -13.73 15.37 -7.71
C CYS A 8 -14.66 16.53 -7.36
N LEU A 9 -14.92 17.42 -8.32
CA LEU A 9 -15.78 18.61 -8.22
C LEU A 9 -16.88 18.55 -9.32
N PRO A 10 -17.94 17.74 -9.13
CA PRO A 10 -19.00 17.56 -10.11
C PRO A 10 -19.76 18.83 -10.49
N ASP A 11 -19.78 19.83 -9.61
CA ASP A 11 -20.45 21.12 -9.79
C ASP A 11 -19.83 22.03 -10.86
N GLY A 12 -18.84 21.53 -11.60
CA GLY A 12 -18.22 22.23 -12.71
C GLY A 12 -17.19 23.28 -12.29
N ARG A 13 -16.90 23.40 -10.98
CA ARG A 13 -15.76 24.21 -10.54
C ARG A 13 -14.48 23.72 -11.17
N GLU A 14 -13.62 24.67 -11.47
CA GLU A 14 -12.35 24.39 -12.13
C GLU A 14 -11.47 23.54 -11.22
N VAL A 15 -11.07 22.37 -11.70
CA VAL A 15 -10.11 21.50 -11.00
C VAL A 15 -8.67 22.00 -11.17
N VAL A 16 -8.44 22.91 -12.12
CA VAL A 16 -7.18 23.65 -12.29
C VAL A 16 -7.01 24.59 -11.09
N GLY A 17 -5.82 24.60 -10.50
CA GLY A 17 -5.58 25.37 -9.27
C GLY A 17 -6.10 24.70 -7.99
N SER A 18 -6.63 23.48 -8.07
CA SER A 18 -7.09 22.71 -6.91
C SER A 18 -5.99 22.34 -5.90
N GLY A 19 -4.73 22.69 -6.15
CA GLY A 19 -3.60 22.26 -5.33
C GLY A 19 -3.04 20.88 -5.70
N LEU A 20 -3.52 20.25 -6.79
CA LEU A 20 -3.05 18.93 -7.21
C LEU A 20 -1.52 18.89 -7.46
N ALA A 21 -0.96 19.90 -8.11
CA ALA A 21 0.49 19.95 -8.35
C ALA A 21 1.31 19.97 -7.04
N GLU A 22 0.88 20.76 -6.06
CA GLU A 22 1.47 20.83 -4.73
C GLU A 22 1.30 19.51 -3.96
N ALA A 23 0.13 18.88 -4.10
CA ALA A 23 -0.14 17.56 -3.52
C ALA A 23 0.84 16.51 -4.06
N LEU A 24 1.07 16.48 -5.38
CA LEU A 24 2.01 15.55 -6.00
C LEU A 24 3.46 15.85 -5.62
N LEU A 25 3.82 17.13 -5.48
CA LEU A 25 5.13 17.51 -4.97
C LEU A 25 5.35 17.00 -3.53
N ALA A 26 4.35 17.16 -2.66
CA ALA A 26 4.40 16.66 -1.29
C ALA A 26 4.47 15.13 -1.21
N LEU A 27 4.02 14.42 -2.25
CA LEU A 27 4.08 12.96 -2.39
C LEU A 27 5.32 12.45 -3.13
N ARG A 28 6.25 13.32 -3.55
CA ARG A 28 7.41 12.93 -4.37
C ARG A 28 8.30 11.88 -3.71
N HIS A 29 8.44 11.88 -2.38
CA HIS A 29 9.23 10.89 -1.63
C HIS A 29 8.71 9.46 -1.79
N ARG A 30 7.40 9.32 -2.05
CA ARG A 30 6.73 8.04 -2.33
C ARG A 30 7.16 7.52 -3.70
N GLY A 31 6.95 8.32 -4.74
CA GLY A 31 7.20 7.95 -6.13
C GLY A 31 8.18 8.88 -6.83
N PRO A 32 9.50 8.64 -6.68
CA PRO A 32 10.53 9.49 -7.26
C PRO A 32 10.77 9.25 -8.75
N ASP A 33 10.32 8.12 -9.32
CA ASP A 33 10.72 7.66 -10.66
C ASP A 33 9.83 8.22 -11.78
N GLY A 34 8.62 8.68 -11.44
CA GLY A 34 7.71 9.28 -12.41
C GLY A 34 6.57 10.03 -11.76
N GLU A 35 5.82 10.74 -12.59
CA GLU A 35 4.57 11.40 -12.25
C GLU A 35 3.61 11.34 -13.42
N GLY A 36 2.33 11.49 -13.14
CA GLY A 36 1.31 11.62 -14.16
C GLY A 36 0.04 12.23 -13.59
N THR A 37 -0.69 12.92 -14.46
CA THR A 37 -1.95 13.59 -14.14
C THR A 37 -3.00 13.30 -15.19
N PHE A 38 -4.25 13.35 -14.78
CA PHE A 38 -5.41 13.33 -15.65
C PHE A 38 -6.40 14.39 -15.16
N THR A 39 -6.89 15.21 -16.08
CA THR A 39 -7.89 16.25 -15.79
C THR A 39 -9.00 16.15 -16.81
N ALA A 40 -10.24 16.15 -16.33
CA ALA A 40 -11.45 16.22 -17.14
C ALA A 40 -12.51 17.04 -16.38
N PRO A 41 -13.64 17.43 -17.01
CA PRO A 41 -14.68 18.20 -16.33
C PRO A 41 -15.16 17.53 -15.04
N GLY A 42 -14.82 18.15 -13.90
CA GLY A 42 -15.18 17.72 -12.56
C GLY A 42 -14.26 16.70 -11.90
N ILE A 43 -13.10 16.38 -12.49
CA ILE A 43 -12.13 15.46 -11.88
C ILE A 43 -10.69 15.87 -12.20
N ALA A 44 -9.82 15.82 -11.20
CA ALA A 44 -8.38 15.79 -11.38
C ALA A 44 -7.78 14.64 -10.57
N LEU A 45 -7.01 13.79 -11.24
CA LEU A 45 -6.28 12.68 -10.67
C LEU A 45 -4.78 12.89 -10.90
N GLY A 46 -3.98 12.48 -9.94
CA GLY A 46 -2.54 12.55 -10.05
C GLY A 46 -1.86 11.43 -9.29
N MET A 47 -0.64 11.10 -9.73
CA MET A 47 0.17 10.12 -9.05
C MET A 47 1.67 10.41 -9.14
N ARG A 48 2.39 9.90 -8.15
CA ARG A 48 3.85 9.80 -8.08
C ARG A 48 4.21 8.32 -8.14
N ARG A 49 5.08 7.94 -9.08
CA ARG A 49 5.42 6.55 -9.38
C ARG A 49 6.74 6.12 -8.75
N LEU A 50 6.74 4.99 -8.06
CA LEU A 50 7.93 4.16 -7.85
C LEU A 50 7.80 2.98 -8.82
N ALA A 51 8.71 2.86 -9.78
CA ALA A 51 8.62 1.87 -10.86
C ALA A 51 9.14 0.51 -10.37
N ILE A 52 8.23 -0.45 -10.20
CA ILE A 52 8.52 -1.80 -9.67
C ILE A 52 8.11 -2.91 -10.65
N ILE A 53 6.88 -2.83 -11.18
CA ILE A 53 6.36 -3.71 -12.22
C ILE A 53 6.15 -2.86 -13.48
N ASP A 54 6.60 -3.38 -14.61
CA ASP A 54 6.58 -2.78 -15.93
C ASP A 54 7.26 -1.41 -15.97
N LEU A 55 8.59 -1.41 -15.99
CA LEU A 55 9.38 -0.18 -15.94
C LEU A 55 9.19 0.73 -17.15
N VAL A 56 8.74 0.19 -18.29
CA VAL A 56 8.69 0.88 -19.58
C VAL A 56 7.29 1.43 -19.87
N THR A 57 6.26 0.59 -19.79
CA THR A 57 4.89 0.98 -20.17
C THR A 57 3.98 1.23 -18.98
N GLY A 58 4.41 0.96 -17.75
CA GLY A 58 3.57 1.03 -16.55
C GLY A 58 3.32 2.43 -16.00
N ALA A 59 3.39 3.45 -16.84
CA ALA A 59 3.04 4.82 -16.47
C ALA A 59 1.56 4.90 -16.06
N GLN A 60 1.27 5.77 -15.10
CA GLN A 60 -0.10 6.01 -14.62
C GLN A 60 -0.38 7.52 -14.71
N PRO A 61 -1.64 7.95 -14.95
CA PRO A 61 -2.87 7.15 -14.95
C PRO A 61 -2.99 6.15 -16.11
N VAL A 62 -3.59 5.00 -15.86
CA VAL A 62 -3.86 3.94 -16.86
C VAL A 62 -5.30 4.04 -17.32
N PHE A 63 -5.55 3.72 -18.59
CA PHE A 63 -6.86 3.85 -19.25
C PHE A 63 -7.31 2.50 -19.79
N ASN A 64 -8.62 2.28 -19.87
CA ASN A 64 -9.18 1.25 -20.74
C ASN A 64 -9.02 1.64 -22.22
N GLU A 65 -9.47 0.77 -23.13
CA GLU A 65 -9.27 0.85 -24.58
C GLU A 65 -9.81 2.15 -25.19
N ASP A 66 -11.01 2.56 -24.76
CA ASP A 66 -11.67 3.76 -25.25
C ASP A 66 -11.40 5.01 -24.39
N ARG A 67 -10.58 4.83 -23.33
CA ARG A 67 -10.18 5.87 -22.37
C ARG A 67 -11.32 6.49 -21.58
N SER A 68 -12.48 5.85 -21.52
CA SER A 68 -13.61 6.30 -20.69
C SER A 68 -13.44 5.98 -19.20
N VAL A 69 -12.60 5.00 -18.86
CA VAL A 69 -12.24 4.64 -17.49
C VAL A 69 -10.74 4.90 -17.28
N VAL A 70 -10.40 5.54 -16.16
CA VAL A 70 -9.02 5.86 -15.80
C VAL A 70 -8.71 5.47 -14.36
N ALA A 71 -7.54 4.90 -14.12
CA ALA A 71 -7.11 4.44 -12.81
C ALA A 71 -5.73 4.98 -12.40
N VAL A 72 -5.58 5.25 -11.10
CA VAL A 72 -4.29 5.42 -10.42
C VAL A 72 -4.21 4.49 -9.21
N LEU A 73 -3.04 3.91 -8.96
CA LEU A 73 -2.77 2.89 -7.95
C LEU A 73 -1.50 3.23 -7.16
N ASN A 74 -1.65 3.27 -5.84
CA ASN A 74 -0.56 3.08 -4.89
C ASN A 74 -0.63 1.67 -4.31
N GLY A 75 0.21 0.76 -4.80
CA GLY A 75 0.16 -0.62 -4.37
C GLY A 75 0.71 -1.58 -5.39
N GLU A 76 0.38 -2.84 -5.20
CA GLU A 76 0.66 -3.95 -6.09
C GLU A 76 -0.52 -4.93 -6.08
N ILE A 77 -0.98 -5.32 -7.27
CA ILE A 77 -1.96 -6.39 -7.46
C ILE A 77 -1.20 -7.68 -7.76
N TYR A 78 -0.96 -8.51 -6.75
CA TYR A 78 -0.11 -9.68 -6.87
C TYR A 78 -0.64 -10.73 -7.86
N ASN A 79 -1.96 -10.88 -7.99
CA ASN A 79 -2.58 -11.82 -8.93
C ASN A 79 -2.87 -11.21 -10.32
N TYR A 80 -2.21 -10.11 -10.69
CA TYR A 80 -2.46 -9.43 -11.97
C TYR A 80 -2.19 -10.30 -13.20
N VAL A 81 -1.24 -11.25 -13.12
CA VAL A 81 -0.90 -12.15 -14.24
C VAL A 81 -2.11 -13.05 -14.56
N GLU A 82 -2.69 -13.65 -13.52
CA GLU A 82 -3.86 -14.50 -13.64
C GLU A 82 -5.10 -13.71 -14.07
N LEU A 83 -5.28 -12.51 -13.50
CA LEU A 83 -6.39 -11.61 -13.87
C LEU A 83 -6.28 -11.16 -15.34
N ARG A 84 -5.09 -10.75 -15.79
CA ARG A 84 -4.83 -10.33 -17.17
C ARG A 84 -5.18 -11.43 -18.16
N GLU A 85 -4.77 -12.67 -17.89
CA GLU A 85 -5.09 -13.79 -18.78
C GLU A 85 -6.61 -13.99 -18.90
N SER A 86 -7.32 -13.99 -17.77
CA SER A 86 -8.79 -14.09 -17.77
C SER A 86 -9.48 -12.90 -18.46
N LEU A 87 -8.94 -11.69 -18.37
CA LEU A 87 -9.49 -10.50 -19.02
C LEU A 87 -9.25 -10.52 -20.53
N ARG A 88 -8.08 -10.98 -20.99
CA ARG A 88 -7.78 -11.15 -22.42
C ARG A 88 -8.73 -12.16 -23.08
N GLN A 89 -9.03 -13.25 -22.38
CA GLN A 89 -10.01 -14.23 -22.85
C GLN A 89 -11.44 -13.67 -22.94
N ARG A 90 -11.74 -12.60 -22.19
CA ARG A 90 -13.00 -11.83 -22.27
C ARG A 90 -12.98 -10.72 -23.32
N GLY A 91 -11.87 -10.54 -24.05
CA GLY A 91 -11.76 -9.59 -25.15
C GLY A 91 -11.03 -8.28 -24.83
N HIS A 92 -10.55 -8.10 -23.59
CA HIS A 92 -9.82 -6.88 -23.19
C HIS A 92 -8.41 -6.83 -23.80
N ALA A 93 -8.05 -5.67 -24.33
CA ALA A 93 -6.77 -5.36 -24.95
C ALA A 93 -5.90 -4.50 -24.03
N PHE A 94 -4.81 -5.08 -23.55
CA PHE A 94 -3.87 -4.42 -22.65
C PHE A 94 -2.81 -3.61 -23.43
N ALA A 95 -2.64 -2.34 -23.08
CA ALA A 95 -1.62 -1.43 -23.56
C ALA A 95 -0.31 -1.48 -22.75
N THR A 96 -0.35 -2.00 -21.52
CA THR A 96 0.81 -2.08 -20.63
C THR A 96 1.07 -3.50 -20.16
N ALA A 97 2.24 -3.73 -19.56
CA ALA A 97 2.54 -4.93 -18.80
C ALA A 97 2.30 -4.75 -17.28
N SER A 98 1.94 -3.54 -16.82
CA SER A 98 1.72 -3.21 -15.41
C SER A 98 0.55 -3.96 -14.78
N ASP A 99 0.66 -4.20 -13.48
CA ASP A 99 -0.41 -4.72 -12.64
C ASP A 99 -1.58 -3.74 -12.47
N THR A 100 -1.36 -2.44 -12.63
CA THR A 100 -2.41 -1.41 -12.50
C THR A 100 -3.52 -1.56 -13.54
N GLU A 101 -3.18 -1.99 -14.76
CA GLU A 101 -4.12 -2.00 -15.88
C GLU A 101 -5.27 -3.00 -15.71
N VAL A 102 -5.10 -4.05 -14.90
CA VAL A 102 -6.21 -4.95 -14.60
C VAL A 102 -7.38 -4.24 -13.91
N LEU A 103 -7.14 -3.07 -13.28
CA LEU A 103 -8.17 -2.31 -12.56
C LEU A 103 -9.23 -1.73 -13.51
N VAL A 104 -8.82 -1.14 -14.64
CA VAL A 104 -9.77 -0.50 -15.57
C VAL A 104 -10.66 -1.56 -16.22
N HIS A 105 -10.08 -2.68 -16.67
CA HIS A 105 -10.84 -3.75 -17.31
C HIS A 105 -11.70 -4.56 -16.33
N LEU A 106 -11.24 -4.82 -15.10
CA LEU A 106 -12.10 -5.44 -14.08
C LEU A 106 -13.25 -4.53 -13.67
N TYR A 107 -13.02 -3.22 -13.64
CA TYR A 107 -14.09 -2.26 -13.34
C TYR A 107 -15.16 -2.27 -14.43
N GLU A 108 -14.79 -2.37 -15.70
CA GLU A 108 -15.76 -2.49 -16.80
C GLU A 108 -16.66 -3.71 -16.67
N ASP A 109 -16.08 -4.86 -16.27
CA ASP A 109 -16.82 -6.13 -16.17
C ASP A 109 -17.62 -6.26 -14.87
N GLU A 110 -17.09 -5.75 -13.75
CA GLU A 110 -17.55 -6.09 -12.40
C GLU A 110 -17.89 -4.88 -11.52
N GLY A 111 -17.63 -3.64 -11.98
CA GLY A 111 -17.82 -2.43 -11.19
C GLY A 111 -17.08 -2.48 -9.85
N GLU A 112 -17.72 -2.06 -8.75
CA GLU A 112 -17.09 -2.07 -7.42
C GLU A 112 -16.76 -3.48 -6.90
N ALA A 113 -17.39 -4.53 -7.45
CA ALA A 113 -17.15 -5.92 -7.07
C ALA A 113 -15.73 -6.39 -7.44
N LEU A 114 -15.02 -5.66 -8.33
CA LEU A 114 -13.62 -5.92 -8.66
C LEU A 114 -12.73 -6.06 -7.42
N CYS A 115 -13.03 -5.32 -6.34
CA CYS A 115 -12.24 -5.31 -5.12
C CYS A 115 -12.09 -6.70 -4.49
N SER A 116 -13.10 -7.56 -4.62
CA SER A 116 -13.10 -8.92 -4.09
C SER A 116 -12.16 -9.86 -4.88
N ARG A 117 -11.87 -9.54 -6.14
CA ARG A 117 -10.98 -10.31 -7.02
C ARG A 117 -9.50 -10.03 -6.77
N LEU A 118 -9.18 -8.88 -6.18
CA LEU A 118 -7.80 -8.42 -6.02
C LEU A 118 -7.11 -9.12 -4.85
N ARG A 119 -5.91 -9.66 -5.11
CA ARG A 119 -4.96 -10.09 -4.09
C ARG A 119 -3.78 -9.13 -4.11
N GLY A 120 -3.69 -8.25 -3.13
CA GLY A 120 -2.71 -7.17 -3.20
C GLY A 120 -2.57 -6.40 -1.90
N MET A 121 -1.67 -5.42 -1.93
CA MET A 121 -1.69 -4.27 -1.04
C MET A 121 -1.95 -3.06 -1.93
N PHE A 122 -2.97 -2.27 -1.67
CA PHE A 122 -3.38 -1.25 -2.62
C PHE A 122 -4.23 -0.17 -1.96
N ALA A 123 -4.07 1.02 -2.52
CA ALA A 123 -5.00 2.10 -2.49
C ALA A 123 -5.13 2.58 -3.93
N PHE A 124 -6.33 2.58 -4.50
CA PHE A 124 -6.54 3.04 -5.87
C PHE A 124 -7.67 4.06 -5.96
N ALA A 125 -7.66 4.81 -7.06
CA ALA A 125 -8.77 5.62 -7.51
C ALA A 125 -9.08 5.26 -8.97
N ILE A 126 -10.35 5.02 -9.28
CA ILE A 126 -10.89 4.84 -10.62
C ILE A 126 -11.91 5.92 -10.87
N TRP A 127 -11.77 6.62 -11.99
CA TRP A 127 -12.79 7.53 -12.50
C TRP A 127 -13.43 6.94 -13.75
N ASP A 128 -14.75 6.86 -13.72
CA ASP A 128 -15.58 6.50 -14.86
C ASP A 128 -16.19 7.77 -15.45
N GLY A 129 -15.73 8.15 -16.64
CA GLY A 129 -16.19 9.35 -17.33
C GLY A 129 -17.61 9.26 -17.87
N ARG A 130 -18.14 8.05 -18.12
CA ARG A 130 -19.51 7.85 -18.60
C ARG A 130 -20.50 7.98 -17.45
N ALA A 131 -20.22 7.32 -16.33
CA ALA A 131 -21.05 7.40 -15.14
C ALA A 131 -20.80 8.67 -14.31
N ARG A 132 -19.68 9.35 -14.55
CA ARG A 132 -19.17 10.48 -13.75
C ARG A 132 -19.01 10.12 -12.27
N THR A 133 -18.48 8.92 -12.02
CA THR A 133 -18.30 8.37 -10.67
C THR A 133 -16.83 8.16 -10.33
N LEU A 134 -16.46 8.53 -9.11
CA LEU A 134 -15.15 8.23 -8.52
C LEU A 134 -15.29 7.03 -7.59
N LEU A 135 -14.52 5.96 -7.84
CA LEU A 135 -14.36 4.82 -6.97
C LEU A 135 -12.97 4.87 -6.31
N LEU A 136 -12.95 4.84 -4.98
CA LEU A 136 -11.75 4.71 -4.16
C LEU A 136 -11.79 3.36 -3.45
N ALA A 137 -10.68 2.66 -3.34
CA ALA A 137 -10.65 1.44 -2.52
C ALA A 137 -9.30 1.23 -1.85
N ARG A 138 -9.34 0.52 -0.73
CA ARG A 138 -8.17 0.19 0.09
C ARG A 138 -8.12 -1.31 0.37
N ASP A 139 -6.92 -1.88 0.38
CA ASP A 139 -6.72 -3.32 0.55
C ASP A 139 -7.27 -3.86 1.88
N ARG A 140 -7.40 -5.18 1.95
CA ARG A 140 -8.02 -5.95 3.05
C ARG A 140 -7.55 -5.52 4.44
N PHE A 141 -6.27 -5.19 4.60
CA PHE A 141 -5.69 -4.80 5.89
C PHE A 141 -5.31 -3.32 5.96
N GLY A 142 -5.64 -2.53 4.94
CA GLY A 142 -5.29 -1.11 4.89
C GLY A 142 -3.79 -0.86 4.79
N LYS A 143 -3.01 -1.76 4.17
CA LYS A 143 -1.55 -1.65 4.07
C LYS A 143 -1.11 -0.38 3.34
N LYS A 144 -1.82 0.02 2.29
CA LYS A 144 -1.55 1.29 1.61
C LYS A 144 -2.47 2.39 2.14
N PRO A 145 -1.92 3.55 2.52
CA PRO A 145 -2.73 4.62 3.11
C PRO A 145 -3.57 5.32 2.03
N LEU A 146 -4.77 5.72 2.42
CA LEU A 146 -5.71 6.49 1.61
C LEU A 146 -6.61 7.30 2.53
N TYR A 147 -6.53 8.62 2.42
CA TYR A 147 -7.31 9.57 3.17
C TYR A 147 -8.27 10.30 2.25
N VAL A 148 -9.44 10.63 2.78
CA VAL A 148 -10.51 11.34 2.07
C VAL A 148 -11.00 12.51 2.91
N ALA A 149 -11.49 13.54 2.23
CA ALA A 149 -12.12 14.69 2.86
C ALA A 149 -13.27 15.18 1.98
N PRO A 150 -14.52 15.17 2.49
CA PRO A 150 -15.62 15.83 1.84
C PRO A 150 -15.34 17.32 1.67
N LEU A 151 -15.65 17.86 0.50
CA LEU A 151 -15.62 19.27 0.19
C LEU A 151 -17.06 19.76 0.00
N PRO A 152 -17.32 21.08 0.13
CA PRO A 152 -18.59 21.62 -0.35
C PRO A 152 -18.76 21.21 -1.82
N GLY A 153 -19.76 20.39 -2.16
CA GLY A 153 -20.01 19.93 -3.53
C GLY A 153 -18.93 19.01 -4.14
N GLY A 154 -18.10 18.32 -3.35
CA GLY A 154 -17.05 17.47 -3.91
C GLY A 154 -16.33 16.56 -2.91
N LEU A 155 -15.27 15.92 -3.37
CA LEU A 155 -14.45 15.00 -2.58
C LEU A 155 -12.97 15.14 -2.94
N ALA A 156 -12.09 15.28 -1.95
CA ALA A 156 -10.65 15.21 -2.11
C ALA A 156 -10.10 13.91 -1.51
N PHE A 157 -9.02 13.38 -2.07
CA PHE A 157 -8.31 12.22 -1.53
C PHE A 157 -6.81 12.29 -1.76
N ALA A 158 -6.03 11.64 -0.89
CA ALA A 158 -4.60 11.45 -1.08
C ALA A 158 -4.05 10.26 -0.29
N SER A 159 -2.90 9.72 -0.70
CA SER A 159 -2.20 8.68 0.06
C SER A 159 -1.66 9.15 1.42
N GLU A 160 -1.43 10.45 1.59
CA GLU A 160 -0.83 11.03 2.79
C GLU A 160 -1.51 12.37 3.11
N LEU A 161 -1.62 12.72 4.40
CA LEU A 161 -2.29 13.95 4.84
C LEU A 161 -1.58 15.19 4.27
N LYS A 162 -0.25 15.17 4.13
CA LYS A 162 0.51 16.24 3.46
C LYS A 162 0.14 16.44 2.00
N GLY A 163 -0.31 15.37 1.32
CA GLY A 163 -0.82 15.44 -0.05
C GLY A 163 -2.27 15.93 -0.10
N LEU A 164 -3.05 15.67 0.95
CA LEU A 164 -4.43 16.13 1.04
C LEU A 164 -4.53 17.63 1.38
N ARG A 165 -3.63 18.15 2.21
CA ARG A 165 -3.65 19.54 2.68
C ARG A 165 -3.67 20.59 1.55
N PRO A 166 -2.84 20.49 0.49
CA PRO A 166 -2.94 21.38 -0.66
C PRO A 166 -4.30 21.34 -1.35
N LEU A 167 -4.90 20.14 -1.47
CA LEU A 167 -6.23 19.98 -2.07
C LEU A 167 -7.32 20.69 -1.27
N LEU A 168 -7.25 20.58 0.05
CA LEU A 168 -8.18 21.28 0.96
C LEU A 168 -8.05 22.79 0.82
N ARG A 169 -6.81 23.31 0.78
CA ARG A 169 -6.55 24.75 0.60
C ARG A 169 -7.05 25.25 -0.75
N GLY A 170 -6.82 24.49 -1.83
CA GLY A 170 -7.33 24.82 -3.16
C GLY A 170 -8.86 24.88 -3.21
N ALA A 171 -9.54 24.11 -2.35
CA ALA A 171 -10.98 24.16 -2.17
C ALA A 171 -11.47 25.23 -1.16
N GLY A 172 -10.58 26.11 -0.69
CA GLY A 172 -10.90 27.15 0.29
C GLY A 172 -11.04 26.64 1.73
N ALA A 173 -10.70 25.39 2.01
CA ALA A 173 -10.73 24.81 3.35
C ALA A 173 -9.38 24.98 4.08
N ALA A 174 -9.44 25.34 5.34
CA ALA A 174 -8.28 25.37 6.23
C ALA A 174 -8.33 24.16 7.18
N PRO A 175 -7.42 23.18 7.04
CA PRO A 175 -7.40 22.01 7.92
C PRO A 175 -7.20 22.43 9.38
N ARG A 176 -8.13 22.02 10.25
CA ARG A 176 -8.07 22.27 11.70
C ARG A 176 -7.75 20.98 12.43
N VAL A 177 -6.97 21.08 13.49
CA VAL A 177 -6.71 19.94 14.37
C VAL A 177 -7.99 19.59 15.12
N ARG A 178 -8.33 18.31 15.13
CA ARG A 178 -9.44 17.76 15.91
C ARG A 178 -9.01 17.64 17.36
N GLU A 179 -9.71 18.30 18.28
CA GLU A 179 -9.38 18.30 19.70
C GLU A 179 -9.33 16.88 20.27
N GLN A 180 -10.34 16.08 19.96
CA GLN A 180 -10.38 14.67 20.37
C GLN A 180 -9.17 13.87 19.84
N GLY A 181 -8.60 14.24 18.68
CA GLY A 181 -7.39 13.59 18.17
C GLY A 181 -6.15 13.84 19.01
N ILE A 182 -6.09 14.96 19.73
CA ILE A 182 -5.03 15.23 20.71
C ILE A 182 -5.18 14.28 21.91
N TYR A 183 -6.41 14.14 22.44
CA TYR A 183 -6.70 13.21 23.53
C TYR A 183 -6.43 11.76 23.14
N ASP A 184 -6.85 11.35 21.94
CA ASP A 184 -6.63 10.00 21.42
C ASP A 184 -5.13 9.69 21.37
N TYR A 185 -4.33 10.60 20.80
CA TYR A 185 -2.88 10.43 20.75
C TYR A 185 -2.23 10.35 22.13
N LEU A 186 -2.59 11.26 23.06
CA LEU A 186 -2.00 11.26 24.40
C LEU A 186 -2.40 10.01 25.22
N SER A 187 -3.55 9.41 24.92
CA SER A 187 -4.05 8.24 25.66
C SER A 187 -3.63 6.91 25.04
N LEU A 188 -3.55 6.84 23.71
CA LEU A 188 -3.36 5.59 22.95
C LEU A 188 -2.03 5.54 22.19
N GLY A 189 -1.26 6.63 22.16
CA GLY A 189 -0.04 6.76 21.38
C GLY A 189 -0.28 6.92 19.86
N ALA A 190 -1.52 6.95 19.41
CA ALA A 190 -1.90 7.14 18.01
C ALA A 190 -3.33 7.70 17.91
N VAL A 191 -3.68 8.25 16.75
CA VAL A 191 -5.08 8.54 16.41
C VAL A 191 -5.70 7.31 15.74
N PRO A 192 -6.70 6.63 16.36
CA PRO A 192 -7.30 5.44 15.79
C PRO A 192 -8.03 5.72 14.47
N GLN A 193 -7.85 4.83 13.49
CA GLN A 193 -8.64 4.88 12.26
C GLN A 193 -10.12 4.53 12.56
N PRO A 194 -11.09 5.11 11.82
CA PRO A 194 -10.92 5.89 10.59
C PRO A 194 -10.56 7.36 10.81
N ASP A 195 -10.56 7.85 12.05
CA ASP A 195 -10.28 9.26 12.33
C ASP A 195 -8.83 9.64 12.04
N THR A 196 -8.61 10.94 11.87
CA THR A 196 -7.28 11.53 11.75
C THR A 196 -7.11 12.67 12.75
N VAL A 197 -5.91 13.24 12.79
CA VAL A 197 -5.63 14.46 13.56
C VAL A 197 -6.38 15.68 13.03
N TYR A 198 -6.97 15.63 11.84
CA TYR A 198 -7.69 16.76 11.23
C TYR A 198 -9.21 16.57 11.25
N GLU A 199 -9.92 17.67 11.47
CA GLU A 199 -11.38 17.73 11.33
C GLU A 199 -11.81 17.46 9.89
N GLY A 200 -12.86 16.65 9.71
CA GLY A 200 -13.44 16.35 8.39
C GLY A 200 -12.56 15.50 7.47
N VAL A 201 -11.46 14.93 7.99
CA VAL A 201 -10.57 14.04 7.24
C VAL A 201 -10.59 12.66 7.87
N SER A 202 -10.84 11.64 7.06
CA SER A 202 -10.86 10.24 7.49
C SER A 202 -9.99 9.36 6.59
N ALA A 203 -9.49 8.26 7.14
CA ALA A 203 -8.88 7.18 6.38
C ALA A 203 -9.98 6.28 5.80
N VAL A 204 -9.86 5.88 4.53
CA VAL A 204 -10.70 4.81 3.97
C VAL A 204 -10.43 3.52 4.74
N GLY A 205 -11.49 2.85 5.21
CA GLY A 205 -11.34 1.67 6.06
C GLY A 205 -10.66 0.48 5.34
N PRO A 206 -10.01 -0.43 6.10
CA PRO A 206 -9.41 -1.63 5.53
C PRO A 206 -10.50 -2.54 4.93
N GLY A 207 -10.24 -3.11 3.76
CA GLY A 207 -11.19 -3.99 3.07
C GLY A 207 -12.46 -3.28 2.58
N ARG A 208 -12.38 -1.98 2.31
CA ARG A 208 -13.50 -1.15 1.87
C ARG A 208 -13.26 -0.43 0.57
N TRP A 209 -14.36 -0.14 -0.11
CA TRP A 209 -14.42 0.83 -1.19
C TRP A 209 -15.39 1.96 -0.83
N LEU A 210 -15.14 3.12 -1.43
CA LEU A 210 -15.93 4.33 -1.34
C LEU A 210 -16.23 4.81 -2.77
N ARG A 211 -17.51 4.93 -3.12
CA ARG A 211 -17.96 5.49 -4.39
C ARG A 211 -18.59 6.86 -4.17
N PHE A 212 -18.23 7.82 -4.99
CA PHE A 212 -18.83 9.15 -5.06
C PHE A 212 -19.41 9.38 -6.45
N ASP A 213 -20.72 9.61 -6.53
CA ASP A 213 -21.46 9.88 -7.79
C ASP A 213 -21.66 11.37 -8.08
N GLY A 214 -21.05 12.20 -7.25
CA GLY A 214 -21.11 13.65 -7.34
C GLY A 214 -22.09 14.30 -6.37
N GLU A 215 -22.97 13.52 -5.76
CA GLU A 215 -23.85 13.99 -4.69
C GLU A 215 -23.63 13.20 -3.40
N ARG A 216 -23.50 11.87 -3.52
CA ARG A 216 -23.52 10.96 -2.38
C ARG A 216 -22.26 10.13 -2.34
N ILE A 217 -21.78 9.95 -1.12
CA ILE A 217 -20.72 9.00 -0.80
C ILE A 217 -21.38 7.70 -0.34
N ARG A 218 -21.11 6.60 -1.03
CA ARG A 218 -21.45 5.25 -0.60
C ARG A 218 -20.17 4.51 -0.23
N GLU A 219 -20.13 3.95 0.96
CA GLU A 219 -19.00 3.14 1.42
C GLU A 219 -19.47 1.73 1.77
N GLN A 220 -18.72 0.72 1.37
CA GLN A 220 -19.03 -0.68 1.67
C GLN A 220 -17.76 -1.51 1.89
N ALA A 221 -17.85 -2.45 2.83
CA ALA A 221 -16.81 -3.46 3.00
C ALA A 221 -16.98 -4.54 1.94
N TYR A 222 -15.91 -4.80 1.19
CA TYR A 222 -15.81 -5.96 0.30
C TYR A 222 -15.08 -7.13 0.97
N TRP A 223 -14.40 -6.89 2.09
CA TRP A 223 -13.72 -7.90 2.86
C TRP A 223 -13.75 -7.59 4.36
N ARG A 224 -13.90 -8.63 5.18
CA ARG A 224 -13.69 -8.62 6.63
C ARG A 224 -13.03 -9.94 7.05
N PRO A 225 -12.23 -9.97 8.11
CA PRO A 225 -11.73 -11.24 8.63
C PRO A 225 -12.92 -12.05 9.18
N GLU A 226 -13.07 -13.27 8.66
CA GLU A 226 -13.98 -14.27 9.22
C GLU A 226 -13.14 -15.15 10.16
N LEU A 227 -13.41 -15.06 11.46
CA LEU A 227 -12.66 -15.78 12.50
C LEU A 227 -13.32 -17.11 12.88
N GLU A 228 -14.60 -17.28 12.55
CA GLU A 228 -15.40 -18.44 12.85
C GLU A 228 -16.29 -18.81 11.64
N PRO A 229 -16.57 -20.11 11.42
CA PRO A 229 -16.06 -21.24 12.20
C PRO A 229 -14.58 -21.51 11.91
N LYS A 230 -13.83 -21.96 12.91
CA LYS A 230 -12.47 -22.47 12.70
C LYS A 230 -12.47 -23.66 11.75
N THR A 231 -11.42 -23.77 10.95
CA THR A 231 -11.21 -24.90 10.03
C THR A 231 -11.13 -26.22 10.79
N ALA A 232 -11.91 -27.21 10.37
CA ALA A 232 -11.93 -28.55 10.96
C ALA A 232 -11.00 -29.50 10.16
N ILE A 233 -9.70 -29.36 10.36
CA ILE A 233 -8.65 -30.19 9.75
C ILE A 233 -7.70 -30.75 10.81
N SER A 234 -6.97 -31.82 10.50
CA SER A 234 -5.97 -32.36 11.42
C SER A 234 -4.82 -31.37 11.64
N TYR A 235 -4.08 -31.53 12.74
CA TYR A 235 -2.89 -30.70 12.99
C TYR A 235 -1.83 -30.85 11.88
N ALA A 236 -1.66 -32.07 11.35
CA ALA A 236 -0.73 -32.33 10.26
C ALA A 236 -1.14 -31.61 8.97
N ASP A 237 -2.44 -31.64 8.62
CA ASP A 237 -2.96 -30.92 7.46
C ASP A 237 -2.85 -29.41 7.65
N ALA A 238 -3.08 -28.90 8.86
CA ALA A 238 -2.92 -27.48 9.17
C ALA A 238 -1.46 -27.01 8.99
N GLN A 239 -0.48 -27.85 9.34
CA GLN A 239 0.93 -27.54 9.08
C GLN A 239 1.24 -27.46 7.59
N GLU A 240 0.72 -28.39 6.79
CA GLU A 240 0.93 -28.37 5.34
C GLU A 240 0.22 -27.18 4.67
N GLU A 241 -1.01 -26.91 5.06
CA GLU A 241 -1.78 -25.77 4.55
C GLU A 241 -1.13 -24.42 4.90
N LEU A 242 -0.52 -24.32 6.09
CA LEU A 242 0.26 -23.15 6.49
C LEU A 242 1.50 -22.98 5.60
N ARG A 243 2.28 -24.05 5.39
CA ARG A 243 3.46 -24.01 4.50
C ARG A 243 3.06 -23.61 3.08
N ARG A 244 2.01 -24.23 2.55
CA ARG A 244 1.47 -23.96 1.20
C ARG A 244 1.04 -22.50 1.07
N THR A 245 0.26 -21.99 2.03
CA THR A 245 -0.30 -20.64 1.98
C THR A 245 0.77 -19.56 2.18
N VAL A 246 1.71 -19.76 3.12
CA VAL A 246 2.82 -18.83 3.34
C VAL A 246 3.78 -18.83 2.14
N GLY A 247 4.15 -20.01 1.62
CA GLY A 247 4.99 -20.13 0.43
C GLY A 247 4.35 -19.45 -0.79
N GLU A 248 3.05 -19.65 -1.02
CA GLU A 248 2.31 -18.95 -2.08
C GLU A 248 2.29 -17.43 -1.86
N ALA A 249 2.05 -16.98 -0.64
CA ALA A 249 2.01 -15.57 -0.29
C ALA A 249 3.36 -14.88 -0.52
N VAL A 250 4.48 -15.54 -0.20
CA VAL A 250 5.83 -15.04 -0.46
C VAL A 250 6.10 -15.05 -1.95
N ARG A 251 5.88 -16.17 -2.65
CA ARG A 251 6.08 -16.30 -4.11
C ARG A 251 5.41 -15.19 -4.90
N LEU A 252 4.16 -14.87 -4.58
CA LEU A 252 3.40 -13.81 -5.23
C LEU A 252 4.01 -12.41 -5.02
N ARG A 253 4.64 -12.17 -3.86
CA ARG A 253 5.33 -10.91 -3.51
C ARG A 253 6.75 -10.80 -4.07
N LEU A 254 7.27 -11.86 -4.69
CA LEU A 254 8.55 -11.82 -5.41
C LEU A 254 8.39 -11.38 -6.87
N ARG A 255 7.15 -11.20 -7.36
CA ARG A 255 6.89 -10.64 -8.69
C ARG A 255 7.36 -9.18 -8.73
N SER A 256 8.44 -8.92 -9.45
CA SER A 256 9.10 -7.61 -9.54
C SER A 256 10.02 -7.56 -10.76
N ASP A 257 10.09 -6.43 -11.46
CA ASP A 257 11.08 -6.17 -12.52
C ASP A 257 12.35 -5.51 -11.98
N VAL A 258 12.40 -5.28 -10.67
CA VAL A 258 13.57 -4.76 -9.94
C VAL A 258 14.05 -5.73 -8.86
N PRO A 259 15.32 -5.62 -8.41
CA PRO A 259 15.84 -6.47 -7.34
C PRO A 259 15.01 -6.39 -6.05
N VAL A 260 14.82 -7.55 -5.45
CA VAL A 260 14.07 -7.75 -4.19
C VAL A 260 15.03 -8.25 -3.11
N GLY A 261 14.85 -7.75 -1.90
CA GLY A 261 15.53 -8.25 -0.70
C GLY A 261 14.55 -8.44 0.46
N VAL A 262 15.00 -9.08 1.53
CA VAL A 262 14.18 -9.38 2.71
C VAL A 262 14.76 -8.73 3.96
N PHE A 263 13.92 -8.13 4.79
CA PHE A 263 14.35 -7.74 6.13
C PHE A 263 14.43 -8.98 7.01
N LEU A 264 15.61 -9.25 7.56
CA LEU A 264 15.87 -10.41 8.39
C LEU A 264 16.22 -9.95 9.80
N SER A 265 15.44 -10.43 10.76
CA SER A 265 15.64 -10.22 12.19
C SER A 265 16.01 -11.56 12.84
N GLY A 266 16.14 -11.60 14.17
CA GLY A 266 16.33 -12.84 14.92
C GLY A 266 15.04 -13.64 15.12
N GLY A 267 13.89 -13.10 14.70
CA GLY A 267 12.56 -13.68 14.90
C GLY A 267 12.21 -14.77 13.88
N VAL A 268 11.25 -15.62 14.28
CA VAL A 268 10.74 -16.71 13.43
C VAL A 268 10.03 -16.19 12.18
N ASP A 269 9.28 -15.08 12.27
CA ASP A 269 8.46 -14.57 11.17
C ASP A 269 9.32 -14.14 9.96
N SER A 270 10.35 -13.32 10.22
CA SER A 270 11.27 -12.85 9.18
C SER A 270 12.12 -14.01 8.64
N SER A 271 12.47 -14.99 9.49
CA SER A 271 13.18 -16.20 9.09
C SER A 271 12.35 -17.07 8.14
N VAL A 272 11.05 -17.25 8.39
CA VAL A 272 10.14 -17.99 7.50
C VAL A 272 10.00 -17.28 6.15
N VAL A 273 9.83 -15.96 6.14
CA VAL A 273 9.77 -15.18 4.89
C VAL A 273 11.08 -15.28 4.11
N ALA A 274 12.23 -15.18 4.79
CA ALA A 274 13.55 -15.30 4.16
C ALA A 274 13.76 -16.71 3.60
N TYR A 275 13.35 -17.75 4.32
CA TYR A 275 13.43 -19.14 3.86
C TYR A 275 12.61 -19.35 2.59
N GLU A 276 11.33 -18.96 2.57
CA GLU A 276 10.48 -19.09 1.37
C GLU A 276 11.00 -18.26 0.19
N ALA A 277 11.51 -17.05 0.46
CA ALA A 277 12.11 -16.22 -0.58
C ALA A 277 13.40 -16.83 -1.16
N ALA A 278 14.24 -17.41 -0.31
CA ALA A 278 15.48 -18.06 -0.71
C ALA A 278 15.22 -19.30 -1.58
N ARG A 279 14.13 -20.05 -1.36
CA ARG A 279 13.73 -21.17 -2.21
C ARG A 279 13.44 -20.76 -3.66
N HIS A 280 12.99 -19.53 -3.87
CA HIS A 280 12.66 -19.01 -5.20
C HIS A 280 13.80 -18.25 -5.87
N LEU A 281 14.60 -17.50 -5.10
CA LEU A 281 15.65 -16.62 -5.64
C LEU A 281 17.07 -17.16 -5.43
N GLY A 282 17.27 -18.17 -4.58
CA GLY A 282 18.56 -18.72 -4.22
C GLY A 282 19.55 -17.66 -3.72
N GLY A 283 20.81 -17.79 -4.10
CA GLY A 283 21.88 -16.82 -3.80
C GLY A 283 21.69 -15.44 -4.43
N GLY A 284 20.64 -15.23 -5.24
CA GLY A 284 20.25 -13.90 -5.72
C GLY A 284 19.51 -13.06 -4.67
N LEU A 285 19.05 -13.68 -3.57
CA LEU A 285 18.40 -12.96 -2.48
C LEU A 285 19.43 -12.25 -1.59
N ARG A 286 19.16 -10.98 -1.30
CA ARG A 286 19.84 -10.24 -0.22
C ARG A 286 18.92 -10.08 0.97
N THR A 287 19.47 -10.26 2.16
CA THR A 287 18.81 -9.99 3.42
C THR A 287 19.42 -8.77 4.10
N PHE A 288 18.60 -8.03 4.85
CA PHE A 288 18.98 -6.79 5.51
C PHE A 288 18.63 -6.85 6.99
N THR A 289 19.62 -6.59 7.84
CA THR A 289 19.45 -6.64 9.29
C THR A 289 19.94 -5.34 9.90
N VAL A 290 19.23 -4.83 10.90
CA VAL A 290 19.69 -3.69 11.70
C VAL A 290 20.51 -4.21 12.85
N SER A 291 21.68 -3.61 13.07
CA SER A 291 22.41 -3.84 14.33
C SER A 291 22.35 -2.61 15.22
N VAL A 292 22.18 -2.80 16.51
CA VAL A 292 22.20 -1.74 17.53
C VAL A 292 23.43 -1.90 18.42
N ALA A 293 23.86 -0.81 19.07
CA ALA A 293 25.05 -0.85 19.94
C ALA A 293 24.82 -1.65 21.24
N ASP A 294 23.57 -1.73 21.69
CA ASP A 294 23.17 -2.53 22.84
C ASP A 294 23.14 -4.02 22.46
N ALA A 295 24.08 -4.79 23.01
CA ALA A 295 24.26 -6.19 22.69
C ALA A 295 23.06 -7.07 23.08
N GLU A 296 22.26 -6.69 24.08
CA GLU A 296 21.06 -7.45 24.47
C GLU A 296 19.92 -7.28 23.46
N MET A 297 19.92 -6.14 22.76
CA MET A 297 18.93 -5.78 21.75
C MET A 297 19.38 -6.07 20.32
N ASP A 298 20.65 -6.47 20.11
CA ASP A 298 21.22 -6.72 18.79
C ASP A 298 20.88 -8.13 18.28
N GLU A 299 19.94 -8.20 17.34
CA GLU A 299 19.53 -9.45 16.70
C GLU A 299 20.45 -9.87 15.53
N ALA A 300 21.45 -9.05 15.16
CA ALA A 300 22.34 -9.33 14.03
C ALA A 300 23.08 -10.68 14.11
N PRO A 301 23.56 -11.17 15.29
CA PRO A 301 24.17 -12.49 15.38
C PRO A 301 23.24 -13.63 14.99
N VAL A 302 21.95 -13.56 15.36
CA VAL A 302 20.95 -14.57 15.01
C VAL A 302 20.65 -14.51 13.51
N ALA A 303 20.39 -13.31 12.99
CA ALA A 303 20.09 -13.10 11.58
C ALA A 303 21.21 -13.57 10.65
N ARG A 304 22.49 -13.34 11.01
CA ARG A 304 23.65 -13.84 10.26
C ARG A 304 23.68 -15.36 10.19
N ARG A 305 23.40 -16.06 11.30
CA ARG A 305 23.32 -17.52 11.31
C ARG A 305 22.20 -18.03 10.41
N THR A 306 21.02 -17.41 10.49
CA THR A 306 19.89 -17.74 9.61
C THR A 306 20.25 -17.54 8.14
N ALA A 307 20.82 -16.38 7.77
CA ALA A 307 21.22 -16.12 6.40
C ALA A 307 22.29 -17.10 5.88
N ALA A 308 23.27 -17.46 6.71
CA ALA A 308 24.28 -18.46 6.39
C ALA A 308 23.66 -19.84 6.15
N ALA A 309 22.72 -20.26 7.00
CA ALA A 309 21.99 -21.52 6.84
C ALA A 309 21.13 -21.56 5.57
N LEU A 310 20.62 -20.40 5.14
CA LEU A 310 19.85 -20.24 3.90
C LEU A 310 20.74 -20.05 2.65
N GLY A 311 22.05 -19.85 2.81
CA GLY A 311 22.97 -19.59 1.70
C GLY A 311 22.76 -18.23 1.01
N VAL A 312 22.29 -17.21 1.75
CA VAL A 312 21.99 -15.88 1.21
C VAL A 312 22.88 -14.79 1.80
N GLU A 313 23.09 -13.70 1.07
CA GLU A 313 23.87 -12.56 1.55
C GLU A 313 23.10 -11.82 2.67
N ASN A 314 23.77 -11.47 3.78
CA ASN A 314 23.22 -10.63 4.83
C ASN A 314 23.99 -9.32 4.96
N VAL A 315 23.30 -8.22 4.69
CA VAL A 315 23.81 -6.86 4.81
C VAL A 315 23.37 -6.32 6.16
N VAL A 316 24.33 -6.12 7.07
CA VAL A 316 24.08 -5.53 8.38
C VAL A 316 24.23 -4.01 8.29
N LEU A 317 23.19 -3.30 8.73
CA LEU A 317 23.07 -1.86 8.72
C LEU A 317 23.16 -1.36 10.19
N PRO A 318 24.24 -0.69 10.59
CA PRO A 318 24.35 -0.16 11.95
C PRO A 318 23.35 0.97 12.17
N LEU A 319 22.58 0.86 13.25
CA LEU A 319 21.75 1.95 13.76
C LEU A 319 22.58 2.81 14.70
N HIS A 320 22.78 4.05 14.31
CA HIS A 320 23.29 5.09 15.20
C HIS A 320 22.11 5.80 15.88
N VAL A 321 22.35 6.38 17.06
CA VAL A 321 21.34 7.20 17.75
C VAL A 321 20.90 8.30 16.79
N ALA A 322 19.61 8.32 16.46
CA ALA A 322 19.04 9.24 15.51
C ALA A 322 19.21 10.68 16.03
N PRO A 323 19.88 11.59 15.29
CA PRO A 323 19.85 13.01 15.57
C PRO A 323 18.41 13.53 15.63
N ARG A 324 18.18 14.62 16.37
CA ARG A 324 16.86 15.27 16.49
C ARG A 324 16.15 15.44 15.14
N ASP A 325 16.88 15.81 14.11
CA ASP A 325 16.32 16.06 12.78
C ASP A 325 15.82 14.80 12.08
N GLU A 326 16.40 13.64 12.36
CA GLU A 326 15.89 12.35 11.89
C GLU A 326 14.57 11.99 12.57
N VAL A 327 14.45 12.23 13.88
CA VAL A 327 13.19 12.04 14.61
C VAL A 327 12.09 12.95 14.04
N LEU A 328 12.41 14.22 13.77
CA LEU A 328 11.46 15.13 13.11
C LEU A 328 11.14 14.71 11.68
N ALA A 329 12.10 14.14 10.95
CA ALA A 329 11.84 13.59 9.62
C ALA A 329 10.91 12.38 9.68
N VAL A 330 11.05 11.50 10.67
CA VAL A 330 10.11 10.38 10.91
C VAL A 330 8.71 10.92 11.19
N ALA A 331 8.56 11.88 12.09
CA ALA A 331 7.27 12.50 12.38
C ALA A 331 6.61 13.11 11.11
N ARG A 332 7.41 13.77 10.26
CA ARG A 332 6.95 14.28 8.95
C ARG A 332 6.53 13.18 7.96
N HIS A 333 7.01 11.94 8.12
CA HIS A 333 6.59 10.83 7.25
C HIS A 333 5.30 10.16 7.72
N PHE A 334 5.05 10.10 9.03
CA PHE A 334 3.80 9.55 9.59
C PHE A 334 2.60 10.46 9.39
N ASP A 335 2.84 11.75 9.16
CA ASP A 335 1.82 12.75 8.82
C ASP A 335 0.79 13.10 9.89
N GLN A 336 0.84 12.38 11.00
CA GLN A 336 0.14 12.67 12.24
C GLN A 336 0.91 12.04 13.42
N PRO A 337 0.63 12.45 14.66
CA PRO A 337 1.32 11.92 15.84
C PRO A 337 1.21 10.39 15.95
N PHE A 338 2.35 9.74 16.20
CA PHE A 338 2.46 8.28 16.34
C PHE A 338 3.64 7.95 17.27
N ALA A 339 3.34 7.29 18.39
CA ALA A 339 4.26 7.03 19.50
C ALA A 339 4.74 5.57 19.54
N ASP A 340 5.28 5.09 18.42
CA ASP A 340 5.98 3.80 18.37
C ASP A 340 7.49 4.02 18.15
N PRO A 341 8.36 3.67 19.12
CA PRO A 341 9.80 3.82 18.98
C PRO A 341 10.40 2.95 17.86
N SER A 342 9.71 1.89 17.41
CA SER A 342 10.14 1.06 16.27
C SER A 342 10.22 1.85 14.96
N ALA A 343 9.44 2.93 14.83
CA ALA A 343 9.44 3.82 13.68
C ALA A 343 10.82 4.45 13.41
N ILE A 344 11.56 4.77 14.48
CA ILE A 344 12.89 5.37 14.40
C ILE A 344 13.90 4.34 13.87
N ARG A 345 13.81 3.10 14.34
CA ARG A 345 14.72 2.01 13.93
C ARG A 345 14.52 1.60 12.47
N THR A 346 13.29 1.72 11.98
CA THR A 346 12.88 1.21 10.68
C THR A 346 13.23 2.13 9.50
N ALA A 347 13.27 3.45 9.73
CA ALA A 347 13.52 4.43 8.67
C ALA A 347 14.93 4.33 8.03
N PRO A 348 16.03 4.16 8.81
CA PRO A 348 17.37 3.98 8.25
C PRO A 348 17.54 2.69 7.43
N VAL A 349 16.88 1.60 7.84
CA VAL A 349 16.91 0.30 7.13
C VAL A 349 16.34 0.41 5.74
N GLY A 350 15.20 1.11 5.59
CA GLY A 350 14.57 1.35 4.29
C GLY A 350 15.50 2.12 3.35
N GLY A 351 16.21 3.13 3.85
CA GLY A 351 17.19 3.89 3.07
C GLY A 351 18.43 3.07 2.70
N GLY A 352 19.02 2.38 3.68
CA GLY A 352 20.24 1.58 3.51
C GLY A 352 20.03 0.37 2.59
N SER A 353 18.91 -0.35 2.74
CA SER A 353 18.56 -1.50 1.89
C SER A 353 18.34 -1.11 0.43
N ALA A 354 17.62 -0.02 0.17
CA ALA A 354 17.41 0.48 -1.19
C ALA A 354 18.71 0.90 -1.88
N ALA A 355 19.67 1.47 -1.14
CA ALA A 355 20.99 1.79 -1.65
C ALA A 355 21.82 0.53 -1.95
N ALA A 356 21.82 -0.43 -1.02
CA ALA A 356 22.57 -1.68 -1.13
C ALA A 356 22.02 -2.64 -2.20
N LEU A 357 20.75 -2.53 -2.57
CA LEU A 357 20.12 -3.29 -3.66
C LEU A 357 20.44 -2.73 -5.06
N ARG A 358 21.05 -1.54 -5.17
CA ARG A 358 21.42 -0.99 -6.48
C ARG A 358 22.51 -1.84 -7.13
N PRO A 359 22.47 -2.03 -8.47
CA PRO A 359 23.58 -2.62 -9.19
C PRO A 359 24.85 -1.83 -8.89
N ARG A 360 25.92 -2.49 -8.45
CA ARG A 360 27.25 -1.86 -8.41
C ARG A 360 27.60 -1.51 -9.85
N ALA A 361 27.53 -0.23 -10.21
CA ALA A 361 28.06 0.23 -11.48
C ALA A 361 29.51 -0.27 -11.56
N ARG A 362 29.85 -1.03 -12.60
CA ARG A 362 31.24 -1.40 -12.87
C ARG A 362 32.01 -0.11 -13.03
N ALA A 363 32.81 0.25 -12.02
CA ALA A 363 33.65 1.43 -12.03
C ALA A 363 34.62 1.34 -13.22
N ARG A 364 34.32 2.05 -14.30
CA ARG A 364 35.32 2.51 -15.26
C ARG A 364 35.48 4.01 -15.06
N ALA A 365 36.68 4.34 -14.61
CA ALA A 365 37.25 5.65 -14.34
C ALA A 365 36.60 6.83 -15.09
N ARG A 366 36.15 7.85 -14.35
CA ARG A 366 36.28 9.26 -14.75
C ARG A 366 36.64 10.10 -13.53
N ARG A 367 37.67 10.93 -13.75
CA ARG A 367 38.31 11.87 -12.81
C ARG A 367 37.34 12.94 -12.31
N ALA A 368 37.72 13.49 -11.15
CA ALA A 368 37.04 14.46 -10.32
C ALA A 368 36.60 15.76 -11.01
N LEU A 369 35.44 16.28 -10.54
CA LEU A 369 35.03 17.69 -10.53
C LEU A 369 34.24 17.95 -9.23
N PRO A 370 34.23 19.18 -8.69
CA PRO A 370 33.99 19.45 -7.28
C PRO A 370 32.52 19.42 -6.87
N ARG A 371 32.34 19.20 -5.56
CA ARG A 371 31.08 19.00 -4.83
C ARG A 371 30.14 20.20 -4.98
N LEU A 372 28.93 19.93 -5.48
CA LEU A 372 27.75 20.73 -5.20
C LEU A 372 27.02 20.09 -4.02
N ASP A 373 26.60 20.94 -3.10
CA ASP A 373 25.93 20.61 -1.85
C ASP A 373 24.48 20.16 -2.14
N GLU A 374 24.26 18.85 -2.19
CA GLU A 374 22.92 18.25 -2.25
C GLU A 374 22.65 17.47 -0.96
N GLY A 375 21.66 17.96 -0.19
CA GLY A 375 21.16 17.28 1.01
C GLY A 375 20.57 15.90 0.72
N PRO A 376 20.42 15.02 1.73
CA PRO A 376 20.13 13.61 1.52
C PRO A 376 18.69 13.37 1.07
N ALA A 377 18.47 13.30 -0.25
CA ALA A 377 17.22 12.84 -0.85
C ALA A 377 17.14 11.29 -0.81
N ALA A 378 16.65 10.74 0.30
CA ALA A 378 16.39 9.31 0.44
C ALA A 378 15.13 8.88 -0.35
N ARG A 379 15.30 7.99 -1.33
CA ARG A 379 14.24 7.38 -2.15
C ARG A 379 13.62 6.19 -1.39
N ARG A 380 12.28 6.11 -1.27
CA ARG A 380 11.63 5.19 -0.30
C ARG A 380 10.50 4.32 -0.88
N GLY A 381 10.60 3.02 -0.72
CA GLY A 381 9.50 2.07 -0.81
C GLY A 381 9.72 0.92 0.17
N GLN A 382 8.76 0.68 1.06
CA GLN A 382 8.89 -0.31 2.13
C GLN A 382 7.63 -1.17 2.24
N GLU A 383 7.85 -2.47 2.46
CA GLU A 383 6.89 -3.42 3.01
C GLU A 383 7.46 -4.06 4.29
N ALA A 384 6.58 -4.58 5.13
CA ALA A 384 6.97 -5.48 6.21
C ALA A 384 7.59 -6.75 5.57
N GLY A 385 8.89 -6.94 5.80
CA GLY A 385 9.64 -8.13 5.39
C GLY A 385 10.32 -8.07 4.02
N VAL A 386 9.95 -7.17 3.11
CA VAL A 386 10.53 -7.12 1.74
C VAL A 386 10.95 -5.69 1.35
N ALA A 387 12.19 -5.55 0.90
CA ALA A 387 12.78 -4.32 0.37
C ALA A 387 12.93 -4.41 -1.15
N ARG A 388 12.65 -3.32 -1.87
CA ARG A 388 12.81 -3.24 -3.34
C ARG A 388 13.58 -1.98 -3.71
N ALA A 389 14.51 -2.07 -4.66
CA ALA A 389 15.22 -0.90 -5.16
C ALA A 389 14.59 -0.36 -6.44
N ALA A 390 14.36 0.95 -6.50
CA ALA A 390 13.98 1.64 -7.73
C ALA A 390 15.04 1.44 -8.82
N ALA A 391 14.62 1.34 -10.08
CA ALA A 391 15.53 1.45 -11.22
C ALA A 391 16.17 2.85 -11.25
N THR A 392 17.48 2.92 -11.44
CA THR A 392 18.15 4.19 -11.72
C THR A 392 17.96 4.51 -13.20
N GLY A 393 16.97 5.35 -13.52
CA GLY A 393 16.86 5.93 -14.86
C GLY A 393 17.97 6.95 -15.08
N ASP A 394 18.96 6.60 -15.89
CA ASP A 394 19.86 7.58 -16.50
C ASP A 394 19.10 8.19 -17.69
N GLY A 395 18.41 9.30 -17.42
CA GLY A 395 17.67 10.07 -18.43
C GLY A 395 18.61 10.85 -19.31
N GLY A 396 19.08 10.23 -20.40
CA GLY A 396 19.76 10.91 -21.50
C GLY A 396 18.99 10.73 -22.79
N MET A 397 18.13 11.71 -23.14
CA MET A 397 17.58 11.81 -24.50
C MET A 397 18.73 12.05 -25.48
N GLY A 398 19.00 11.07 -26.33
CA GLY A 398 19.86 11.19 -27.50
C GLY A 398 19.17 10.57 -28.70
N ARG A 399 18.50 11.41 -29.50
CA ARG A 399 18.02 11.02 -30.84
C ARG A 399 19.25 10.68 -31.70
N GLY A 400 19.30 9.46 -32.22
CA GLY A 400 20.36 9.04 -33.13
C GLY A 400 20.01 7.70 -33.76
N ALA A 401 19.29 7.75 -34.88
CA ALA A 401 19.01 6.60 -35.70
C ALA A 401 20.30 6.03 -36.29
N ALA A 402 20.56 4.74 -36.09
CA ALA A 402 21.49 3.98 -36.92
C ALA A 402 21.01 2.52 -37.02
N ARG A 403 20.58 2.16 -38.23
CA ARG A 403 20.21 0.82 -38.66
C ARG A 403 21.42 -0.11 -38.55
N LEU A 404 21.24 -1.28 -37.94
CA LEU A 404 22.15 -2.42 -38.10
C LEU A 404 21.33 -3.67 -38.40
N GLN A 405 21.50 -4.17 -39.63
CA GLN A 405 20.92 -5.42 -40.15
C GLN A 405 21.56 -6.66 -39.48
N PRO A 406 20.85 -7.80 -39.45
CA PRO A 406 21.28 -8.99 -38.71
C PRO A 406 22.28 -9.84 -39.49
N ARG A 407 23.34 -10.29 -38.81
CA ARG A 407 24.24 -11.33 -39.33
C ARG A 407 23.70 -12.73 -39.00
N ARG A 408 23.42 -13.47 -40.08
CA ARG A 408 23.19 -14.93 -40.10
C ARG A 408 24.43 -15.69 -39.61
N ARG A 409 24.22 -16.76 -38.83
CA ARG A 409 24.94 -18.05 -38.73
C ARG A 409 24.09 -18.89 -37.75
N GLY A 410 23.75 -20.16 -37.89
CA GLY A 410 24.03 -21.23 -38.84
C GLY A 410 23.38 -22.48 -38.21
N ARG A 411 22.71 -23.32 -39.01
CA ARG A 411 22.04 -24.56 -38.57
C ARG A 411 23.03 -25.57 -37.97
N ALA A 412 22.60 -26.29 -36.95
CA ALA A 412 22.89 -27.72 -36.78
C ALA A 412 21.71 -28.39 -36.05
N ASN A 413 21.41 -29.62 -36.48
CA ASN A 413 20.22 -30.40 -36.18
C ASN A 413 20.66 -31.73 -35.54
N ARG A 414 19.73 -32.34 -34.78
CA ARG A 414 19.55 -33.78 -34.47
C ARG A 414 19.94 -34.29 -33.07
N GLY A 415 19.00 -35.09 -32.52
CA GLY A 415 19.21 -36.15 -31.54
C GLY A 415 18.26 -36.10 -30.33
N ARG A 416 16.94 -36.29 -30.48
CA ARG A 416 16.20 -37.52 -30.09
C ARG A 416 16.89 -38.39 -29.02
N HIS A 417 16.29 -38.51 -27.83
CA HIS A 417 16.06 -39.80 -27.16
C HIS A 417 14.78 -39.73 -26.30
N ARG A 418 13.91 -40.70 -26.53
CA ARG A 418 12.71 -41.03 -25.74
C ARG A 418 13.15 -41.96 -24.60
N HIS A 419 12.55 -41.83 -23.41
CA HIS A 419 12.19 -42.97 -22.58
C HIS A 419 10.92 -42.68 -21.79
N ARG A 420 10.12 -43.73 -21.64
CA ARG A 420 8.72 -43.82 -21.20
C ARG A 420 8.71 -44.86 -20.07
N ALA A 421 8.05 -44.56 -18.95
CA ALA A 421 7.47 -45.47 -17.94
C ALA A 421 6.88 -44.55 -16.85
N ALA A 422 5.58 -44.37 -16.60
CA ALA A 422 4.47 -45.30 -16.37
C ALA A 422 4.77 -46.31 -15.26
N LEU A 423 4.08 -46.16 -14.11
CA LEU A 423 3.54 -47.22 -13.23
C LEU A 423 2.85 -46.58 -12.00
N GLU A 424 1.52 -46.46 -12.06
CA GLU A 424 0.59 -46.76 -10.95
C GLU A 424 0.11 -48.21 -11.17
N PRO A 425 -0.29 -48.99 -10.13
CA PRO A 425 -1.62 -48.95 -9.47
C PRO A 425 -1.51 -49.26 -7.95
N ALA A 426 -2.51 -49.42 -7.06
CA ALA A 426 -3.94 -49.74 -7.05
C ALA A 426 -4.50 -49.21 -5.70
N ARG A 427 -5.71 -48.62 -5.61
CA ARG A 427 -7.01 -49.24 -5.23
C ARG A 427 -6.96 -50.31 -4.13
N GLU A 428 -7.66 -50.02 -3.02
CA GLU A 428 -8.46 -50.98 -2.26
C GLU A 428 -9.73 -50.28 -1.72
N ASP A 429 -10.83 -51.02 -1.81
CA ASP A 429 -12.23 -50.67 -1.54
C ASP A 429 -12.63 -50.95 -0.07
N GLY A 430 -13.77 -50.40 0.38
CA GLY A 430 -14.68 -51.17 1.26
C GLY A 430 -15.43 -50.43 2.38
N HIS A 431 -16.74 -50.22 2.14
CA HIS A 431 -17.90 -50.25 3.07
C HIS A 431 -18.00 -49.24 4.24
N GLY A 432 -19.17 -48.74 4.67
CA GLY A 432 -20.60 -48.90 4.36
C GLY A 432 -21.34 -47.81 5.20
N ASP A 433 -22.33 -47.11 4.65
CA ASP A 433 -23.79 -47.28 4.76
C ASP A 433 -24.46 -46.69 6.04
N ASP A 434 -25.71 -46.24 5.86
CA ASP A 434 -26.68 -45.59 6.75
C ASP A 434 -26.49 -44.08 7.04
N GLY A 435 -27.49 -43.18 6.94
CA GLY A 435 -28.91 -43.28 6.61
C GLY A 435 -29.64 -42.00 7.08
N ARG A 436 -30.44 -41.41 6.19
CA ARG A 436 -31.65 -40.56 6.40
C ARG A 436 -31.59 -39.16 7.08
N LEU A 437 -32.08 -38.20 6.27
CA LEU A 437 -32.67 -36.86 6.44
C LEU A 437 -33.83 -36.76 7.48
N PRO A 438 -34.53 -35.60 7.68
CA PRO A 438 -34.17 -34.16 7.59
C PRO A 438 -34.67 -33.32 8.81
N GLY A 439 -34.27 -32.05 8.93
CA GLY A 439 -34.90 -31.10 9.87
C GLY A 439 -34.60 -29.64 9.54
N GLY A 440 -35.63 -28.91 9.09
CA GLY A 440 -35.61 -27.48 8.76
C GLY A 440 -35.61 -26.54 9.99
N PRO A 441 -35.91 -25.25 9.78
CA PRO A 441 -35.07 -24.14 10.24
C PRO A 441 -35.46 -23.60 11.61
N PHE A 442 -34.48 -23.22 12.43
CA PHE A 442 -34.74 -22.45 13.65
C PHE A 442 -34.48 -20.96 13.46
N ALA A 443 -35.55 -20.23 13.74
CA ALA A 443 -35.69 -18.80 13.65
C ALA A 443 -34.98 -18.05 14.79
N VAL A 444 -34.68 -16.80 14.47
CA VAL A 444 -34.21 -15.68 15.30
C VAL A 444 -35.04 -15.48 16.57
N PRO A 445 -34.42 -15.14 17.71
CA PRO A 445 -35.08 -14.39 18.78
C PRO A 445 -34.55 -12.95 18.87
N ARG A 446 -35.41 -11.97 18.54
CA ARG A 446 -35.50 -10.70 19.29
C ARG A 446 -36.53 -10.92 20.40
N PRO A 447 -36.40 -10.31 21.60
CA PRO A 447 -37.22 -9.11 21.84
C PRO A 447 -36.74 -8.10 22.91
N ARG A 448 -37.23 -6.85 22.71
CA ARG A 448 -37.66 -5.80 23.70
C ARG A 448 -36.54 -5.09 24.49
N GLY A 449 -36.40 -3.76 24.49
CA GLY A 449 -37.36 -2.68 24.26
C GLY A 449 -37.93 -2.18 25.58
N ARG A 450 -37.34 -1.12 26.16
CA ARG A 450 -38.00 -0.24 27.14
C ARG A 450 -37.65 1.22 26.83
N ALA A 451 -38.67 1.94 26.40
CA ALA A 451 -38.73 3.39 26.37
C ALA A 451 -39.22 3.89 27.73
N VAL A 452 -38.69 5.02 28.21
CA VAL A 452 -39.40 5.90 29.15
C VAL A 452 -39.22 7.35 28.69
N ARG A 453 -40.34 8.07 28.76
CA ARG A 453 -40.67 9.38 28.19
C ARG A 453 -40.01 10.55 28.89
N ALA A 454 -39.96 11.66 28.14
CA ALA A 454 -39.72 13.02 28.59
C ALA A 454 -40.80 13.56 29.55
N ALA A 455 -40.41 14.51 30.41
CA ALA A 455 -41.27 15.51 31.01
C ALA A 455 -40.53 16.87 30.99
N ALA A 456 -41.28 17.92 30.68
CA ALA A 456 -40.82 19.27 30.37
C ALA A 456 -41.04 20.25 31.54
N ALA A 457 -40.40 21.42 31.38
CA ALA A 457 -40.78 22.75 31.87
C ALA A 457 -40.41 23.18 33.31
N GLY A 458 -39.79 24.37 33.40
CA GLY A 458 -39.65 25.15 34.63
C GLY A 458 -38.56 26.23 34.55
N ARG A 459 -38.95 27.48 34.27
CA ARG A 459 -38.11 28.67 34.09
C ARG A 459 -37.51 29.20 35.41
N LEU A 460 -36.26 29.69 35.34
CA LEU A 460 -35.65 30.97 35.83
C LEU A 460 -36.31 31.74 37.00
N PRO A 461 -35.54 32.44 37.88
CA PRO A 461 -34.77 33.61 37.44
C PRO A 461 -33.42 33.94 38.12
N ARG A 462 -32.75 34.87 37.44
CA ARG A 462 -31.49 35.58 37.72
C ARG A 462 -31.58 36.47 38.97
N ALA A 463 -30.43 36.68 39.63
CA ALA A 463 -30.04 37.97 40.19
C ALA A 463 -28.53 38.20 40.08
N ARG A 464 -28.15 39.26 39.35
CA ARG A 464 -26.88 40.01 39.41
C ARG A 464 -26.85 40.76 40.78
N ARG A 465 -25.76 41.29 41.36
CA ARG A 465 -24.64 42.08 40.83
C ARG A 465 -23.73 42.51 42.01
N ALA A 466 -22.42 42.70 41.74
CA ALA A 466 -21.45 43.67 42.32
C ALA A 466 -21.18 43.62 43.86
N ALA A 467 -20.02 43.99 44.44
CA ALA A 467 -18.86 44.80 44.08
C ALA A 467 -17.70 44.39 45.03
N GLU A 468 -16.42 44.42 44.64
CA GLU A 468 -15.40 45.45 44.97
C GLU A 468 -14.35 45.02 46.03
N GLY A 469 -13.08 45.40 45.76
CA GLY A 469 -11.95 45.48 46.70
C GLY A 469 -11.29 44.15 47.06
N GLY A 470 -9.97 43.96 47.09
CA GLY A 470 -8.83 44.86 47.04
C GLY A 470 -7.66 44.17 47.76
N ALA A 471 -6.48 44.19 47.11
CA ALA A 471 -5.14 44.19 47.68
C ALA A 471 -4.62 43.05 48.61
N ALA A 472 -3.53 42.43 48.12
CA ALA A 472 -2.20 42.34 48.77
C ALA A 472 -1.70 41.03 49.46
N ARG A 473 -0.40 40.78 49.17
CA ARG A 473 0.65 39.98 49.88
C ARG A 473 0.67 38.47 49.63
N ARG A 474 1.64 37.95 48.85
CA ARG A 474 3.05 37.58 49.18
C ARG A 474 3.18 36.45 50.23
N LEU A 475 3.53 35.25 49.71
CA LEU A 475 4.67 34.35 50.07
C LEU A 475 4.88 33.94 51.55
N PRO A 476 5.51 32.78 51.85
CA PRO A 476 6.61 32.09 51.14
C PRO A 476 6.23 30.93 50.24
#